data_AF-A0A7M3MKA8-F1
#
_entry.id   AF-A0A7M3MKA8-F1
#
_cell.length_a   1.000
_cell.length_b   1.000
_cell.length_c   1.000
_cell.angle_alpha   90.00
_cell.angle_beta   90.00
_cell.angle_gamma   90.00
#
_symmetry.space_group_name_H-M   'P 1'
#
loop_
_entity.id
_entity.type
_entity.pdbx_description
1 polymer ?
#
loop_
_entity_poly.entity_id
_entity_poly.type
_entity_poly.pdbx_seq_one_letter_code
_entity_poly.pdbx_strand_id
1 'polypeptide(L)'
;MLHQAVLCTNRYIAVFTLCAVLALCIFITGAKASDESNLDDFALKTESHDTGTLVHVEYDHPIWGWVDAGAVEFLHGGRILLTIRGEETREVSDLREALAAFAVQREASPALGRRLAMRIEQHAGN
;
A
#
# COMPACT_ATOMS: atom_id res chain seq x y z
N MET A 1 -30.11 40.09 39.93
CA MET A 1 -28.95 39.65 39.14
C MET A 1 -29.07 38.16 38.73
N LEU A 2 -30.25 37.71 38.24
CA LEU A 2 -30.47 36.30 37.85
C LEU A 2 -30.64 36.09 36.33
N HIS A 3 -30.89 37.15 35.57
CA HIS A 3 -31.21 37.05 34.14
C HIS A 3 -29.98 37.00 33.21
N GLN A 4 -28.79 37.39 33.68
CA GLN A 4 -27.56 37.34 32.86
C GLN A 4 -26.87 35.97 32.84
N ALA A 5 -27.13 35.11 33.84
CA ALA A 5 -26.51 33.79 33.91
C ALA A 5 -27.11 32.80 32.88
N VAL A 6 -28.42 32.90 32.61
CA VAL A 6 -29.14 31.94 31.73
C VAL A 6 -28.75 32.10 30.25
N LEU A 7 -28.46 33.32 29.80
CA LEU A 7 -28.08 33.61 28.42
C LEU A 7 -26.66 33.12 28.08
N CYS A 8 -25.74 33.12 29.05
CA CYS A 8 -24.40 32.58 28.86
C CYS A 8 -24.44 31.06 28.70
N THR A 9 -25.15 30.34 29.57
CA THR A 9 -25.19 28.87 29.57
C THR A 9 -25.71 28.31 28.24
N ASN A 10 -26.75 28.93 27.65
CA ASN A 10 -27.29 28.50 26.36
C ASN A 10 -26.31 28.69 25.18
N ARG A 11 -25.48 29.74 25.19
CA ARG A 11 -24.46 29.94 24.14
C ARG A 11 -23.32 28.95 24.25
N TYR A 12 -22.93 28.56 25.46
CA TYR A 12 -21.87 27.56 25.66
C TYR A 12 -22.31 26.14 25.28
N ILE A 13 -23.57 25.77 25.55
CA ILE A 13 -24.11 24.45 25.16
C ILE A 13 -24.19 24.30 23.65
N ALA A 14 -24.62 25.35 22.93
CA ALA A 14 -24.71 25.34 21.46
C ALA A 14 -23.34 25.21 20.77
N VAL A 15 -22.28 25.79 21.33
CA VAL A 15 -20.91 25.66 20.81
C VAL A 15 -20.34 24.26 21.09
N PHE A 16 -20.62 23.71 22.27
CA PHE A 16 -20.19 22.35 22.64
C PHE A 16 -20.86 21.27 21.78
N THR A 17 -22.16 21.40 21.50
CA THR A 17 -22.88 20.46 20.63
C THR A 17 -22.42 20.56 19.19
N LEU A 18 -22.11 21.77 18.69
CA LEU A 18 -21.56 21.96 17.34
C LEU A 18 -20.16 21.33 17.21
N CYS A 19 -19.29 21.48 18.21
CA CYS A 19 -17.97 20.83 18.24
C CYS A 19 -18.06 19.30 18.34
N ALA A 20 -19.03 18.77 19.09
CA ALA A 20 -19.26 17.33 19.19
C ALA A 20 -19.77 16.72 17.87
N VAL A 21 -20.64 17.42 17.14
CA VAL A 21 -21.11 17.01 15.80
C VAL A 21 -19.99 17.10 14.76
N LEU A 22 -19.17 18.16 14.81
CA LEU A 22 -17.96 18.28 13.97
C LEU A 22 -16.95 17.16 14.23
N ALA A 23 -16.72 16.79 15.49
CA ALA A 23 -15.86 15.66 15.85
C ALA A 23 -16.44 14.32 15.36
N LEU A 24 -17.77 14.14 15.40
CA LEU A 24 -18.44 12.95 14.89
C LEU A 24 -18.35 12.85 13.36
N CYS A 25 -18.40 13.96 12.63
CA CYS A 25 -18.24 13.97 11.17
C CYS A 25 -16.82 13.59 10.71
N ILE A 26 -15.77 13.93 11.49
CA ILE A 26 -14.39 13.54 11.16
C ILE A 26 -14.20 12.02 11.29
N PHE A 27 -14.88 11.37 12.23
CA PHE A 27 -14.82 9.91 12.41
C PHE A 27 -15.60 9.10 11.36
N ILE A 28 -16.62 9.68 10.73
CA ILE A 28 -17.47 8.96 9.74
C ILE A 28 -16.88 9.03 8.32
N THR A 29 -16.03 10.02 8.01
CA THR A 29 -15.12 9.99 6.86
C THR A 29 -13.89 9.10 7.11
N GLY A 30 -14.08 7.96 7.76
CA GLY A 30 -13.32 6.77 7.42
C GLY A 30 -13.76 6.30 6.04
N ALA A 31 -13.45 7.10 5.00
CA ALA A 31 -13.50 6.66 3.63
C ALA A 31 -12.55 5.48 3.55
N LYS A 32 -13.09 4.26 3.67
CA LYS A 32 -12.48 3.12 3.02
C LYS A 32 -12.51 3.46 1.55
N ALA A 33 -11.45 4.15 1.09
CA ALA A 33 -11.03 4.02 -0.29
C ALA A 33 -10.99 2.50 -0.52
N SER A 34 -11.94 2.03 -1.31
CA SER A 34 -11.95 0.66 -1.79
C SER A 34 -10.58 0.43 -2.40
N ASP A 35 -9.75 -0.34 -1.68
CA ASP A 35 -8.43 -0.79 -2.08
C ASP A 35 -8.58 -1.76 -3.26
N GLU A 36 -9.00 -1.23 -4.40
CA GLU A 36 -8.96 -1.88 -5.70
C GLU A 36 -7.60 -1.59 -6.34
N SER A 37 -6.52 -1.84 -5.60
CA SER A 37 -5.21 -2.00 -6.22
C SER A 37 -5.29 -3.25 -7.11
N ASN A 38 -5.32 -3.02 -8.42
CA ASN A 38 -5.49 -4.05 -9.43
C ASN A 38 -4.11 -4.52 -9.89
N LEU A 39 -4.01 -5.78 -10.33
CA LEU A 39 -2.78 -6.31 -10.93
C LEU A 39 -2.35 -5.51 -12.16
N ASP A 40 -3.29 -4.86 -12.83
CA ASP A 40 -3.06 -4.04 -14.02
C ASP A 40 -2.31 -2.74 -13.72
N ASP A 41 -2.27 -2.32 -12.45
CA ASP A 41 -1.48 -1.17 -11.99
C ASP A 41 0.02 -1.49 -11.95
N PHE A 42 0.41 -2.75 -12.24
CA PHE A 42 1.80 -3.19 -12.23
C PHE A 42 2.27 -3.62 -13.61
N ALA A 43 3.39 -3.04 -14.05
CA ALA A 43 4.10 -3.45 -15.24
C ALA A 43 5.37 -4.23 -14.85
N LEU A 44 5.69 -5.25 -15.63
CA LEU A 44 6.84 -6.12 -15.40
C LEU A 44 7.78 -6.07 -16.60
N LYS A 45 9.07 -5.93 -16.33
CA LYS A 45 10.11 -6.01 -17.36
C LYS A 45 11.17 -7.01 -16.94
N THR A 46 11.38 -8.02 -17.78
CA THR A 46 12.35 -9.08 -17.53
C THR A 46 13.67 -8.77 -18.24
N GLU A 47 14.78 -9.01 -17.55
CA GLU A 47 16.14 -8.94 -18.07
C GLU A 47 16.91 -10.19 -17.62
N SER A 48 17.39 -10.97 -18.58
CA SER A 48 18.24 -12.14 -18.30
C SER A 48 19.70 -11.73 -18.23
N HIS A 49 20.44 -12.29 -17.29
CA HIS A 49 21.89 -12.07 -17.14
C HIS A 49 22.60 -13.35 -16.70
N ASP A 50 23.93 -13.32 -16.64
CA ASP A 50 24.78 -14.52 -16.45
C ASP A 50 24.48 -15.32 -15.17
N THR A 51 23.89 -14.68 -14.17
CA THR A 51 23.63 -15.26 -12.83
C THR A 51 22.16 -15.58 -12.56
N GLY A 52 21.24 -15.22 -13.47
CA GLY A 52 19.81 -15.45 -13.29
C GLY A 52 18.92 -14.55 -14.14
N THR A 53 17.70 -14.35 -13.65
CA THR A 53 16.69 -13.50 -14.28
C THR A 53 16.27 -12.39 -13.34
N LEU A 54 16.40 -11.14 -13.78
CA LEU A 54 15.93 -9.96 -13.07
C LEU A 54 14.56 -9.55 -13.61
N VAL A 55 13.60 -9.35 -12.72
CA VAL A 55 12.27 -8.82 -13.03
C VAL A 55 12.11 -7.48 -12.35
N HIS A 56 12.11 -6.41 -13.13
CA HIS A 56 11.75 -5.08 -12.67
C HIS A 56 10.23 -4.95 -12.56
N VAL A 57 9.78 -4.29 -11.50
CA VAL A 57 8.37 -4.05 -11.21
C VAL A 57 8.15 -2.55 -11.19
N GLU A 58 7.26 -2.07 -12.05
CA GLU A 58 6.79 -0.69 -12.07
C GLU A 58 5.33 -0.64 -11.59
N TYR A 59 4.95 0.46 -10.97
CA TYR A 59 3.61 0.73 -10.47
C TYR A 59 3.06 2.03 -11.08
N ASP A 60 1.81 2.02 -11.54
CA ASP A 60 1.13 3.21 -12.03
C ASP A 60 0.61 4.05 -10.86
N HIS A 61 1.39 5.05 -10.46
CA HIS A 61 1.02 5.92 -9.36
C HIS A 61 0.05 7.02 -9.84
N PRO A 62 -1.10 7.25 -9.17
CA PRO A 62 -2.15 8.17 -9.64
C PRO A 62 -1.69 9.61 -9.93
N ILE A 63 -0.64 10.07 -9.24
CA ILE A 63 -0.10 11.44 -9.36
C ILE A 63 1.18 11.49 -10.22
N TRP A 64 1.96 10.41 -10.25
CA TRP A 64 3.32 10.41 -10.80
C TRP A 64 3.47 9.56 -12.07
N GLY A 65 2.41 8.84 -12.46
CA GLY A 65 2.44 7.84 -13.51
C GLY A 65 3.28 6.63 -13.11
N TRP A 66 3.82 5.93 -14.11
CA TRP A 66 4.70 4.78 -13.91
C TRP A 66 5.94 5.15 -13.09
N VAL A 67 6.07 4.50 -11.94
CA VAL A 67 7.22 4.62 -11.04
C VAL A 67 7.82 3.25 -10.78
N ASP A 68 9.13 3.21 -10.61
CA ASP A 68 9.81 2.01 -10.13
C ASP A 68 9.27 1.64 -8.73
N ALA A 69 8.89 0.38 -8.57
CA ALA A 69 8.42 -0.21 -7.33
C ALA A 69 9.48 -1.14 -6.71
N GLY A 70 10.46 -1.58 -7.49
CA GLY A 70 11.51 -2.50 -7.07
C GLY A 70 11.83 -3.56 -8.12
N ALA A 71 12.59 -4.57 -7.70
CA ALA A 71 12.99 -5.67 -8.55
C ALA A 71 13.08 -6.99 -7.78
N VAL A 72 12.91 -8.08 -8.52
CA VAL A 72 13.06 -9.46 -8.03
C VAL A 72 14.08 -10.17 -8.91
N GLU A 73 15.15 -10.68 -8.31
CA GLU A 73 16.17 -11.45 -9.01
C GLU A 73 16.04 -12.93 -8.66
N PHE A 74 15.86 -13.77 -9.67
CA PHE A 74 15.84 -15.23 -9.56
C PHE A 74 17.19 -15.78 -9.97
N LEU A 75 18.01 -16.16 -9.00
CA LEU A 75 19.35 -16.69 -9.24
C LEU A 75 19.31 -18.17 -9.64
N HIS A 76 20.27 -18.62 -10.45
CA HIS A 76 20.37 -20.03 -10.89
C HIS A 76 20.40 -21.07 -9.76
N GLY A 77 20.78 -20.67 -8.53
CA GLY A 77 20.77 -21.53 -7.35
C GLY A 77 19.42 -21.66 -6.64
N GLY A 78 18.32 -21.15 -7.22
CA GLY A 78 16.99 -21.16 -6.61
C GLY A 78 16.81 -20.12 -5.50
N ARG A 79 17.78 -19.22 -5.33
CA ARG A 79 17.70 -18.08 -4.40
C ARG A 79 16.95 -16.93 -5.06
N ILE A 80 16.14 -16.23 -4.26
CA ILE A 80 15.35 -15.08 -4.72
C ILE A 80 15.82 -13.85 -3.95
N LEU A 81 16.29 -12.84 -4.65
CA LEU A 81 16.59 -11.53 -4.06
C LEU A 81 15.45 -10.58 -4.33
N LEU A 82 14.89 -10.00 -3.28
CA LEU A 82 13.84 -9.00 -3.35
C LEU A 82 14.43 -7.62 -3.00
N THR A 83 14.27 -6.68 -3.92
CA THR A 83 14.60 -5.27 -3.72
C THR A 83 13.32 -4.46 -3.83
N ILE A 84 12.88 -3.86 -2.73
CA ILE A 84 11.74 -2.93 -2.74
C ILE A 84 12.31 -1.52 -2.85
N ARG A 85 11.65 -0.63 -3.61
CA ARG A 85 12.12 0.75 -3.72
C ARG A 85 12.26 1.41 -2.34
N GLY A 86 13.46 1.91 -2.06
CA GLY A 86 13.80 2.57 -0.80
C GLY A 86 14.12 1.63 0.35
N GLU A 87 14.21 0.32 0.10
CA GLU A 87 14.61 -0.71 1.06
C GLU A 87 15.89 -1.41 0.59
N GLU A 88 16.62 -2.02 1.52
CA GLU A 88 17.78 -2.85 1.19
C GLU A 88 17.36 -4.16 0.51
N THR A 89 18.18 -4.61 -0.44
CA THR A 89 18.01 -5.93 -1.06
C THR A 89 18.16 -7.03 -0.02
N ARG A 90 17.21 -7.96 -0.01
CA ARG A 90 17.22 -9.10 0.90
C ARG A 90 16.88 -10.39 0.19
N GLU A 91 17.49 -11.48 0.64
CA GLU A 91 17.15 -12.82 0.18
C GLU A 91 15.84 -13.28 0.83
N VAL A 92 14.94 -13.85 0.03
CA VAL A 92 13.64 -14.38 0.47
C VAL A 92 13.49 -15.83 0.04
N SER A 93 12.86 -16.63 0.89
CA SER A 93 12.61 -18.06 0.63
C SER A 93 11.30 -18.32 -0.13
N ASP A 94 10.28 -17.47 0.08
CA ASP A 94 9.01 -17.52 -0.64
C ASP A 94 8.60 -16.08 -1.01
N LEU A 95 8.59 -15.77 -2.31
CA LEU A 95 8.24 -14.44 -2.82
C LEU A 95 6.79 -14.08 -2.51
N ARG A 96 5.86 -15.05 -2.54
CA ARG A 96 4.43 -14.83 -2.31
C ARG A 96 4.18 -14.43 -0.87
N GLU A 97 4.83 -15.10 0.08
CA GLU A 97 4.73 -14.73 1.50
C GLU A 97 5.38 -13.38 1.77
N ALA A 98 6.56 -13.12 1.20
CA ALA A 98 7.25 -11.84 1.35
C ALA A 98 6.41 -10.66 0.84
N LEU A 99 5.84 -10.77 -0.37
CA LEU A 99 4.99 -9.73 -0.95
C LEU A 99 3.62 -9.62 -0.27
N ALA A 100 3.05 -10.74 0.21
CA ALA A 100 1.81 -10.69 1.01
C ALA A 100 2.03 -9.95 2.34
N ALA A 101 3.14 -10.23 3.03
CA ALA A 101 3.49 -9.55 4.26
C ALA A 101 3.79 -8.06 4.02
N PHE A 102 4.48 -7.73 2.92
CA PHE A 102 4.73 -6.35 2.53
C PHE A 102 3.43 -5.59 2.25
N ALA A 103 2.48 -6.19 1.53
CA ALA A 103 1.18 -5.58 1.28
C ALA A 103 0.45 -5.25 2.59
N VAL A 104 0.45 -6.16 3.56
CA VAL A 104 -0.14 -5.91 4.90
C VAL A 104 0.54 -4.75 5.62
N GLN A 105 1.87 -4.63 5.55
CA GLN A 105 2.61 -3.52 6.16
C GLN A 105 2.26 -2.17 5.53
N ARG A 106 1.82 -2.16 4.27
CA ARG A 106 1.39 -0.97 3.51
C ARG A 106 -0.13 -0.76 3.55
N GLU A 107 -0.84 -1.46 4.44
CA GLU A 107 -2.30 -1.42 4.57
C GLU A 107 -3.06 -1.85 3.30
N ALA A 108 -2.40 -2.61 2.43
CA ALA A 108 -2.96 -3.16 1.19
C ALA A 108 -3.35 -4.63 1.34
N SER A 109 -4.16 -5.13 0.40
CA SER A 109 -4.60 -6.53 0.39
C SER A 109 -3.45 -7.55 0.26
N PRO A 110 -3.29 -8.52 1.18
CA PRO A 110 -2.29 -9.59 1.04
C PRO A 110 -2.54 -10.48 -0.20
N ALA A 111 -3.78 -10.55 -0.68
CA ALA A 111 -4.11 -11.27 -1.90
C ALA A 111 -3.50 -10.61 -3.14
N LEU A 112 -3.35 -9.29 -3.15
CA LEU A 112 -2.63 -8.59 -4.22
C LEU A 112 -1.15 -9.00 -4.22
N GLY A 113 -0.47 -8.97 -3.06
CA GLY A 113 0.93 -9.37 -2.95
C GLY A 113 1.18 -10.79 -3.46
N ARG A 114 0.31 -11.75 -3.10
CA ARG A 114 0.39 -13.13 -3.63
C ARG A 114 0.17 -13.20 -5.14
N ARG A 115 -0.80 -12.45 -5.67
CA ARG A 115 -1.09 -12.40 -7.10
C ARG A 115 0.06 -11.78 -7.90
N LEU A 116 0.66 -10.71 -7.38
CA LEU A 116 1.82 -10.06 -7.98
C LEU A 116 3.02 -11.01 -8.01
N ALA A 117 3.29 -11.72 -6.91
CA ALA A 117 4.33 -12.74 -6.86
C ALA A 117 4.16 -13.80 -7.95
N MET A 118 2.96 -14.37 -8.09
CA MET A 118 2.68 -15.35 -9.15
C MET A 118 2.91 -14.78 -10.55
N ARG A 119 2.53 -13.50 -10.79
CA ARG A 119 2.73 -12.84 -12.09
C ARG A 119 4.22 -12.63 -12.39
N ILE A 120 5.01 -12.26 -11.38
CA ILE A 120 6.47 -12.11 -11.46
C ILE A 120 7.13 -13.45 -11.78
N GLU A 121 6.78 -14.50 -11.03
CA GLU A 121 7.32 -15.86 -11.24
C GLU A 121 7.01 -16.38 -12.66
N GLN A 122 5.80 -16.12 -13.16
CA GLN A 122 5.42 -16.47 -14.54
C GLN A 122 6.24 -15.70 -15.59
N HIS A 123 6.61 -14.44 -15.33
CA HIS A 123 7.45 -13.65 -16.23
C HIS A 123 8.93 -14.00 -16.16
N ALA A 124 9.39 -14.56 -15.04
CA ALA A 124 10.77 -15.03 -14.90
C ALA A 124 11.01 -16.40 -15.55
N GLY A 125 9.96 -17.23 -15.65
CA GLY A 125 10.03 -18.58 -16.24
C GLY A 125 9.68 -18.66 -17.74
N ASN A 126 9.25 -17.56 -18.36
CA ASN A 126 8.99 -17.43 -19.80
C ASN A 126 10.20 -16.82 -20.51
#